data_AF-A0A7S3WA85-F1
#
_entry.id   AF-A0A7S3WA85-F1
#
_cell.length_a   1.000
_cell.length_b   1.000
_cell.length_c   1.000
_cell.angle_alpha   90.00
_cell.angle_beta   90.00
_cell.angle_gamma   90.00
#
_symmetry.space_group_name_H-M   'P 1'
#
loop_
_entity.id
_entity.type
_entity.pdbx_description
1 polymer ?
#
loop_
_entity_poly.entity_id
_entity_poly.type
_entity_poly.pdbx_seq_one_letter_code
_entity_poly.pdbx_strand_id
1 'polypeptide(L)'
;DQARFHILGCEDVDGFDAVAKGEAVDVARVTPGIVALAKAAAARRPKVRAVLLECTELPPYADALRHALRIPVLDAITLVDFVHSASTDNPAFGVDFQKSSKVFV
;
A
#
# COMPACT_ATOMS: atom_id res chain seq x y z
N ASP A 1 -0.56 22.17 10.93
CA ASP A 1 0.22 21.13 10.23
C ASP A 1 -0.60 20.18 9.34
N GLN A 2 -1.94 20.25 9.34
CA GLN A 2 -2.81 19.45 8.46
C GLN A 2 -2.72 19.79 6.96
N ALA A 3 -2.06 20.89 6.59
CA ALA A 3 -1.97 21.34 5.19
C ALA A 3 -1.17 20.42 4.26
N ARG A 4 -0.41 19.46 4.82
CA ARG A 4 0.46 18.54 4.06
C ARG A 4 -0.21 17.23 3.66
N PHE A 5 -1.29 16.84 4.33
CA PHE A 5 -1.99 15.60 4.07
C PHE A 5 -3.28 15.86 3.32
N HIS A 6 -3.58 15.01 2.35
CA HIS A 6 -4.81 15.04 1.59
C HIS A 6 -5.52 13.73 1.84
N ILE A 7 -6.51 13.77 2.73
CA ILE A 7 -7.31 12.61 3.11
C ILE A 7 -8.41 12.44 2.06
N LEU A 8 -8.56 11.23 1.55
CA LEU A 8 -9.55 10.85 0.56
C LEU A 8 -10.38 9.70 1.11
N GLY A 9 -11.69 9.89 1.16
CA GLY A 9 -12.64 8.84 1.45
C GLY A 9 -12.88 7.94 0.23
N CYS A 10 -13.16 6.66 0.47
CA CYS A 10 -13.47 5.68 -0.57
C CYS A 10 -14.95 5.25 -0.56
N GLU A 11 -15.79 5.90 0.27
CA GLU A 11 -17.20 5.57 0.50
C GLU A 11 -18.07 5.65 -0.76
N ASP A 12 -17.70 6.52 -1.71
CA ASP A 12 -18.43 6.70 -2.97
C ASP A 12 -17.94 5.78 -4.10
N VAL A 13 -16.97 4.89 -3.82
CA VAL A 13 -16.47 3.94 -4.80
C VAL A 13 -17.43 2.75 -4.90
N ASP A 14 -17.97 2.51 -6.10
CA ASP A 14 -18.90 1.40 -6.36
C ASP A 14 -18.35 0.06 -5.86
N GLY A 15 -19.13 -0.61 -5.01
CA GLY A 15 -18.80 -1.91 -4.41
C GLY A 15 -17.91 -1.85 -3.16
N PHE A 16 -17.39 -0.67 -2.78
CA PHE A 16 -16.56 -0.56 -1.57
C PHE A 16 -17.37 -0.47 -0.27
N ASP A 17 -18.68 -0.24 -0.37
CA ASP A 17 -19.62 -0.27 0.76
C ASP A 17 -19.70 -1.64 1.45
N ALA A 18 -19.26 -2.71 0.79
CA ALA A 18 -19.06 -4.04 1.38
C ALA A 18 -18.20 -4.01 2.66
N VAL A 19 -17.19 -3.13 2.73
CA VAL A 19 -16.35 -2.96 3.93
C VAL A 19 -17.20 -2.53 5.13
N ALA A 20 -18.06 -1.53 4.95
CA ALA A 20 -18.93 -1.02 6.00
C ALA A 20 -19.99 -2.05 6.45
N LYS A 21 -20.33 -3.00 5.57
CA LYS A 21 -21.26 -4.10 5.85
C LYS A 21 -20.59 -5.33 6.46
N GLY A 22 -19.25 -5.36 6.53
CA GLY A 22 -18.51 -6.56 6.95
C GLY A 22 -18.58 -7.71 5.94
N GLU A 23 -18.80 -7.39 4.67
CA GLU A 23 -18.88 -8.34 3.56
C GLU A 23 -17.53 -8.44 2.83
N ALA A 24 -17.34 -9.54 2.11
CA ALA A 24 -16.16 -9.69 1.25
C ALA A 24 -16.20 -8.67 0.11
N VAL A 25 -15.11 -7.92 -0.08
CA VAL A 25 -14.99 -6.93 -1.16
C VAL A 25 -14.64 -7.63 -2.47
N ASP A 26 -15.36 -7.31 -3.53
CA ASP A 26 -14.95 -7.65 -4.90
C ASP A 26 -13.85 -6.69 -5.36
N VAL A 27 -12.60 -7.07 -5.10
CA VAL A 27 -11.42 -6.26 -5.43
C VAL A 27 -11.37 -5.91 -6.92
N ALA A 28 -11.74 -6.83 -7.81
CA ALA A 28 -11.69 -6.61 -9.25
C ALA A 28 -12.70 -5.54 -9.68
N ARG A 29 -13.91 -5.57 -9.12
CA ARG A 29 -14.95 -4.55 -9.35
C ARG A 29 -14.55 -3.18 -8.79
N VAL A 30 -13.97 -3.14 -7.59
CA VAL A 30 -13.65 -1.89 -6.87
C VAL A 30 -12.40 -1.19 -7.42
N THR A 31 -11.41 -1.96 -7.89
CA THR A 31 -10.09 -1.44 -8.31
C THR A 31 -10.16 -0.25 -9.27
N PRO A 32 -10.96 -0.27 -10.36
CA PRO A 32 -11.05 0.86 -11.29
C PRO A 32 -11.50 2.16 -10.62
N GLY A 33 -12.42 2.09 -9.66
CA GLY A 33 -12.95 3.24 -8.93
C GLY A 33 -11.91 3.84 -7.97
N ILE A 34 -11.18 3.00 -7.23
CA ILE A 34 -10.06 3.43 -6.37
C ILE A 34 -8.99 4.12 -7.20
N VAL A 35 -8.61 3.54 -8.34
CA VAL A 35 -7.61 4.13 -9.25
C VAL A 35 -8.10 5.46 -9.83
N ALA A 36 -9.37 5.56 -10.23
CA ALA A 36 -9.95 6.79 -10.76
C ALA A 36 -9.95 7.91 -9.70
N LEU A 37 -10.37 7.60 -8.48
CA LEU A 37 -10.36 8.51 -7.34
C LEU A 37 -8.95 9.07 -7.09
N ALA A 38 -7.95 8.17 -7.00
CA ALA A 38 -6.58 8.56 -6.72
C ALA A 38 -5.96 9.38 -7.86
N LYS A 39 -6.21 9.02 -9.13
CA LYS A 39 -5.78 9.81 -10.29
C LYS A 39 -6.38 11.22 -10.28
N ALA A 40 -7.67 11.33 -9.99
CA ALA A 40 -8.35 12.62 -9.92
C ALA A 40 -7.81 13.50 -8.77
N ALA A 41 -7.42 12.91 -7.66
CA ALA A 41 -6.80 13.61 -6.55
C ALA A 41 -5.38 14.08 -6.89
N ALA A 42 -4.57 13.22 -7.52
CA ALA A 42 -3.21 13.56 -7.96
C ALA A 42 -3.21 14.67 -9.03
N ALA A 43 -4.14 14.62 -9.99
CA ALA A 43 -4.29 15.65 -11.02
C ALA A 43 -4.65 17.02 -10.43
N ARG A 44 -5.52 17.05 -9.41
CA ARG A 44 -5.88 18.28 -8.69
C ARG A 44 -4.74 18.84 -7.83
N ARG A 45 -3.75 18.01 -7.48
CA ARG A 45 -2.64 18.38 -6.59
C ARG A 45 -1.31 17.79 -7.09
N PRO A 46 -0.67 18.42 -8.11
CA PRO A 46 0.56 17.91 -8.72
C PRO A 46 1.76 17.76 -7.77
N LYS A 47 1.68 18.33 -6.55
CA LYS A 47 2.70 18.20 -5.50
C LYS A 47 2.59 16.89 -4.70
N VAL A 48 1.57 16.06 -4.92
CA VAL A 48 1.47 14.74 -4.27
C VAL A 48 2.63 13.86 -4.75
N ARG A 49 3.40 13.32 -3.79
CA ARG A 49 4.59 12.51 -4.08
C ARG A 49 4.52 11.08 -3.57
N ALA A 50 3.49 10.75 -2.80
CA ALA A 50 3.25 9.40 -2.29
C ALA A 50 1.77 9.24 -1.93
N VAL A 51 1.33 7.99 -1.84
CA VAL A 51 0.03 7.59 -1.29
C VAL A 51 0.29 6.71 -0.06
N LEU A 52 -0.48 6.93 1.00
CA LEU A 52 -0.55 6.04 2.16
C LEU A 52 -1.96 5.44 2.17
N LEU A 53 -2.04 4.11 2.16
CA LEU A 53 -3.26 3.35 2.34
C LEU A 53 -3.39 3.05 3.84
N GLU A 54 -4.29 3.78 4.50
CA GLU A 54 -4.41 3.76 5.95
C GLU A 54 -5.25 2.56 6.44
N CYS A 55 -6.35 2.25 5.75
CA CYS A 55 -7.22 1.11 6.07
C CYS A 55 -6.60 -0.22 5.61
N THR A 56 -6.76 -1.27 6.43
CA THR A 56 -6.28 -2.65 6.15
C THR A 56 -7.00 -3.35 5.00
N GLU A 57 -8.12 -2.82 4.51
CA GLU A 57 -8.85 -3.32 3.33
C GLU A 57 -8.33 -2.74 2.00
N LEU A 58 -7.44 -1.75 2.07
CA LEU A 58 -6.88 -1.08 0.89
C LEU A 58 -5.61 -1.71 0.26
N PRO A 59 -4.77 -2.50 0.96
CA PRO A 59 -3.58 -3.11 0.38
C PRO A 59 -3.79 -3.86 -0.95
N PRO A 60 -4.93 -4.56 -1.20
CA PRO A 60 -5.18 -5.21 -2.49
C PRO A 60 -5.12 -4.27 -3.70
N TYR A 61 -5.28 -2.95 -3.52
CA TYR A 61 -5.25 -1.96 -4.59
C TYR A 61 -3.87 -1.32 -4.81
N ALA A 62 -2.87 -1.64 -3.97
CA ALA A 62 -1.60 -0.94 -3.93
C ALA A 62 -0.85 -0.98 -5.27
N ASP A 63 -0.77 -2.14 -5.92
CA ASP A 63 -0.06 -2.28 -7.19
C ASP A 63 -0.76 -1.57 -8.35
N ALA A 64 -2.10 -1.62 -8.38
CA ALA A 64 -2.88 -0.87 -9.36
C ALA A 64 -2.61 0.64 -9.23
N LEU A 65 -2.51 1.15 -8.00
CA LEU A 65 -2.16 2.54 -7.71
C LEU A 65 -0.71 2.87 -8.10
N ARG A 66 0.27 2.03 -7.77
CA ARG A 66 1.68 2.21 -8.17
C ARG A 66 1.80 2.30 -9.69
N HIS A 67 1.15 1.39 -10.40
CA HIS A 67 1.13 1.37 -11.86
C HIS A 67 0.48 2.63 -12.45
N ALA A 68 -0.66 3.05 -11.88
CA ALA A 68 -1.46 4.17 -12.36
C ALA A 68 -0.84 5.55 -12.09
N LEU A 69 -0.23 5.74 -10.92
CA LEU A 69 0.23 7.05 -10.45
C LEU A 69 1.74 7.24 -10.61
N ARG A 70 2.52 6.16 -10.74
CA ARG A 70 4.00 6.20 -10.85
C ARG A 70 4.67 6.94 -9.69
N ILE A 71 4.10 6.80 -8.49
CA ILE A 71 4.64 7.31 -7.23
C ILE A 71 4.60 6.20 -6.17
N PRO A 72 5.39 6.30 -5.08
CA PRO A 72 5.31 5.37 -3.96
C PRO A 72 3.89 5.25 -3.39
N VAL A 73 3.47 4.00 -3.18
CA VAL A 73 2.26 3.64 -2.44
C VAL A 73 2.70 2.80 -1.25
N LEU A 74 2.38 3.29 -0.06
CA LEU A 74 2.71 2.70 1.22
C LEU A 74 1.44 2.16 1.86
N ASP A 75 1.56 1.04 2.54
CA ASP A 75 0.50 0.39 3.32
C ASP A 75 1.16 -0.30 4.52
N ALA A 76 0.35 -0.85 5.43
CA ALA A 76 0.87 -1.53 6.61
C ALA A 76 1.86 -2.66 6.28
N ILE A 77 1.63 -3.41 5.19
CA ILE A 77 2.48 -4.53 4.77
C ILE A 77 3.84 -4.00 4.32
N THR A 78 3.84 -3.04 3.40
CA THR A 78 5.04 -2.39 2.86
C THR A 78 5.90 -1.79 3.98
N LEU A 79 5.28 -1.15 4.97
CA LEU A 79 5.99 -0.54 6.09
C LEU A 79 6.52 -1.57 7.08
N VAL A 80 5.77 -2.64 7.34
CA VAL A 80 6.24 -3.76 8.17
C VAL A 80 7.42 -4.45 7.50
N ASP A 81 7.35 -4.71 6.18
CA ASP A 81 8.46 -5.29 5.42
C ASP A 81 9.71 -4.40 5.49
N PHE A 82 9.53 -3.07 5.38
CA PHE A 82 10.63 -2.12 5.54
C PHE A 82 11.28 -2.22 6.93
N VAL A 83 10.48 -2.21 8.00
CA VAL A 83 11.00 -2.34 9.38
C VAL A 83 11.64 -3.72 9.60
N HIS A 84 11.01 -4.78 9.11
CA HIS A 84 11.51 -6.14 9.23
C HIS A 84 12.86 -6.33 8.53
N SER A 85 13.04 -5.68 7.36
CA SER A 85 14.31 -5.70 6.62
C SER A 85 15.47 -5.05 7.37
N ALA A 86 15.20 -4.19 8.36
CA ALA A 86 16.24 -3.56 9.18
C ALA A 86 16.78 -4.49 10.28
N SER A 87 16.07 -5.59 10.57
CA SER A 87 16.43 -6.54 11.64
C SER A 87 16.73 -7.95 11.11
N THR A 88 16.80 -8.13 9.80
CA THR A 88 17.08 -9.42 9.15
C THR A 88 18.27 -9.29 8.20
N ASP A 89 18.94 -10.42 7.96
CA ASP A 89 20.04 -10.49 6.99
C ASP A 89 19.52 -10.10 5.60
N ASN A 90 20.24 -9.21 4.91
CA ASN A 90 19.83 -8.79 3.58
C ASN A 90 20.03 -9.96 2.59
N PRO A 91 18.99 -10.50 1.94
CA PRO A 91 19.14 -11.66 1.07
C PRO A 91 19.92 -11.38 -0.23
N ALA A 92 20.12 -10.11 -0.60
CA ALA A 92 20.81 -9.73 -1.83
C ALA A 92 22.34 -9.59 -1.66
N PHE A 93 22.81 -9.16 -0.49
CA PHE A 93 24.24 -8.92 -0.25
C PHE A 93 24.72 -9.18 1.19
N GLY A 94 23.80 -9.48 2.11
CA GLY A 94 24.11 -9.79 3.50
C GLY A 94 24.69 -11.19 3.67
N VAL A 95 25.37 -11.41 4.80
CA VAL A 95 25.77 -12.74 5.23
C VAL A 95 24.55 -13.43 5.82
N ASP A 96 24.26 -14.65 5.39
CA ASP A 96 23.19 -15.48 5.96
C ASP A 96 23.69 -16.15 7.25
N PHE A 97 23.54 -15.45 8.38
CA PHE A 97 23.96 -15.95 9.68
C PHE A 97 23.10 -17.13 10.15
N GLN A 98 21.89 -17.31 9.60
CA GLN A 98 21.04 -18.46 9.90
C GLN A 98 21.57 -19.76 9.26
N LYS A 99 22.16 -19.70 8.07
CA LYS A 99 22.86 -20.85 7.46
C LYS A 99 24.23 -21.11 8.06
N SER A 100 25.00 -20.08 8.40
CA SER A 100 26.33 -20.23 9.01
C SER A 100 26.29 -20.96 10.36
N SER A 101 25.16 -20.91 11.08
CA SER A 101 24.96 -21.58 12.36
C SER A 101 24.70 -23.09 12.26
N LYS A 102 24.37 -23.62 11.05
CA LYS A 102 24.12 -25.05 10.83
C LYS A 102 25.36 -25.85 10.39
N VAL A 103 26.52 -25.21 10.26
CA VAL A 103 27.77 -25.84 9.81
C VAL A 103 28.67 -26.27 10.99
N PHE A 104 28.25 -26.00 12.23
CA PHE A 104 28.99 -26.35 13.45
C PHE A 104 28.32 -27.46 14.28
N VAL A 105 27.76 -28.48 13.63
CA VAL A 105 27.33 -29.73 14.29
C VAL A 105 27.79 -30.94 13.49
#